data_AF-T2G8F6-F1
#
_entry.id   AF-T2G8F6-F1
#
_cell.length_a   1.000
_cell.length_b   1.000
_cell.length_c   1.000
_cell.angle_alpha   90.00
_cell.angle_beta   90.00
_cell.angle_gamma   90.00
#
_symmetry.space_group_name_H-M   'P 1'
#
loop_
_entity.id
_entity.type
_entity.pdbx_description
1 polymer ?
#
loop_
_entity_poly.entity_id
_entity_poly.type
_entity_poly.pdbx_seq_one_letter_code
_entity_poly.pdbx_strand_id
1 'polypeptide(L)'
;MDASTANIQAVAAAIDESLAAGMTLPSEVLAFLEGMTGEISAQALQALLDEDDSTGHSALELIFFPERALRNRLEPLLGEGFSPAAAGTLLDQVEARGRLVCLRFPDGSTLELAPPRWVLERMLSRMRLTRHIPLPLLDQLDAALGQNRALPYRTLLRNSRCAWSDENIAFMQAFLLRATPAPGQEARYQDLFRAALAFLEEAPAGRATYASLMDRKRFYHAALEKARQFQETAQGLPMEALISKGATPPVMTVEEALARIRSLDALSLTIYGRTDPLDSPTHEQHVPIDPDMLPEEE
;
A
#
# COMPACT_ATOMS: atom_id res chain seq x y z
N MET A 1 14.55 -6.76 -33.05
CA MET A 1 14.61 -6.86 -31.57
C MET A 1 13.19 -6.82 -31.07
N ASP A 2 12.80 -7.81 -30.28
CA ASP A 2 11.46 -7.88 -29.70
C ASP A 2 11.26 -6.69 -28.73
N ALA A 3 10.09 -6.05 -28.74
CA ALA A 3 9.83 -4.85 -27.93
C ALA A 3 10.02 -5.12 -26.42
N SER A 4 9.79 -6.37 -26.01
CA SER A 4 10.06 -6.86 -24.66
C SER A 4 11.55 -6.76 -24.29
N THR A 5 12.46 -7.16 -25.18
CA THR A 5 13.92 -7.10 -24.92
C THR A 5 14.43 -5.66 -24.83
N ALA A 6 13.92 -4.76 -25.67
CA ALA A 6 14.29 -3.35 -25.64
C ALA A 6 13.85 -2.67 -24.31
N ASN A 7 12.65 -3.01 -23.82
CA ASN A 7 12.15 -2.50 -22.55
C ASN A 7 12.95 -3.03 -21.35
N ILE A 8 13.33 -4.32 -21.36
CA ILE A 8 14.20 -4.88 -20.31
C ILE A 8 15.53 -4.11 -20.26
N GLN A 9 16.17 -3.89 -21.41
CA GLN A 9 17.44 -3.17 -21.47
C GLN A 9 17.32 -1.73 -20.98
N ALA A 10 16.23 -1.03 -21.33
CA ALA A 10 15.96 0.34 -20.86
C ALA A 10 15.73 0.40 -19.35
N VAL A 11 14.95 -0.52 -18.79
CA VAL A 11 14.73 -0.63 -17.33
C VAL A 11 16.05 -0.94 -16.62
N ALA A 12 16.82 -1.88 -17.16
CA ALA A 12 18.12 -2.25 -16.62
C ALA A 12 19.06 -1.03 -16.60
N ALA A 13 19.10 -0.23 -17.67
CA ALA A 13 19.92 0.98 -17.74
C ALA A 13 19.44 2.05 -16.74
N ALA A 14 18.13 2.25 -16.58
CA ALA A 14 17.60 3.22 -15.62
C ALA A 14 17.92 2.84 -14.16
N ILE A 15 17.90 1.54 -13.82
CA ILE A 15 18.32 1.04 -12.50
C ILE A 15 19.81 1.29 -12.31
N ASP A 16 20.63 0.93 -13.30
CA ASP A 16 22.07 1.10 -13.27
C ASP A 16 22.49 2.57 -13.10
N GLU A 17 21.85 3.49 -13.81
CA GLU A 17 22.05 4.93 -13.62
C GLU A 17 21.66 5.41 -12.22
N SER A 18 20.58 4.87 -11.66
CA SER A 18 20.16 5.20 -10.29
C SER A 18 21.17 4.70 -9.25
N LEU A 19 21.76 3.53 -9.46
CA LEU A 19 22.81 2.98 -8.61
C LEU A 19 24.13 3.77 -8.77
N ALA A 20 24.47 4.16 -10.00
CA ALA A 20 25.68 4.93 -10.31
C ALA A 20 25.67 6.36 -9.77
N ALA A 21 24.48 6.96 -9.58
CA ALA A 21 24.36 8.27 -8.92
C ALA A 21 24.84 8.26 -7.46
N GLY A 22 24.97 7.07 -6.85
CA GLY A 22 25.21 6.90 -5.42
C GLY A 22 23.94 7.13 -4.60
N MET A 23 24.04 6.86 -3.30
CA MET A 23 22.91 6.95 -2.38
C MET A 23 23.27 7.78 -1.16
N THR A 24 22.37 8.68 -0.79
CA THR A 24 22.37 9.33 0.52
C THR A 24 21.38 8.56 1.39
N LEU A 25 21.84 8.08 2.55
CA LEU A 25 21.02 7.26 3.42
C LEU A 25 19.93 8.13 4.08
N PRO A 26 18.64 7.73 4.03
CA PRO A 26 17.56 8.41 4.74
C PRO A 26 17.80 8.41 6.27
N SER A 27 17.25 9.41 6.96
CA SER A 27 17.38 9.54 8.42
C SER A 27 16.95 8.29 9.20
N GLU A 28 15.92 7.59 8.72
CA GLU A 28 15.42 6.37 9.32
C GLU A 28 16.41 5.21 9.18
N VAL A 29 17.12 5.15 8.04
CA VAL A 29 18.18 4.16 7.81
C VAL A 29 19.38 4.48 8.69
N LEU A 30 19.75 5.75 8.78
CA LEU A 30 20.83 6.21 9.65
C LEU A 30 20.55 5.92 11.13
N ALA A 31 19.32 6.17 11.61
CA ALA A 31 18.91 5.87 12.97
C ALA A 31 18.89 4.36 13.25
N PHE A 32 18.49 3.54 12.27
CA PHE A 32 18.59 2.09 12.38
C PHE A 32 20.06 1.64 12.49
N LEU A 33 20.93 2.15 11.62
CA LEU A 33 22.36 1.82 11.64
C LEU A 33 23.00 2.24 12.96
N GLU A 34 22.74 3.46 13.42
CA GLU A 34 23.22 3.97 14.72
C GLU A 34 22.79 3.07 15.88
N GLY A 35 21.54 2.58 15.86
CA GLY A 35 21.04 1.64 16.87
C GLY A 35 21.76 0.28 16.87
N MET A 36 22.33 -0.13 15.73
CA MET A 36 23.05 -1.41 15.61
C MET A 36 24.54 -1.28 15.87
N THR A 37 25.18 -0.22 15.38
CA THR A 37 26.64 -0.05 15.42
C THR A 37 27.11 0.89 16.53
N GLY A 38 26.21 1.70 17.10
CA GLY A 38 26.54 2.76 18.05
C GLY A 38 27.13 4.03 17.44
N GLU A 39 27.40 4.03 16.13
CA GLU A 39 27.92 5.19 15.39
C GLU A 39 27.51 5.19 13.91
N ILE A 40 27.35 6.38 13.34
CA ILE A 40 27.01 6.56 11.93
C ILE A 40 28.30 6.85 11.15
N SER A 41 28.99 5.81 10.71
CA SER A 41 30.22 5.92 9.92
C SER A 41 30.31 4.86 8.83
N ALA A 42 31.04 5.15 7.75
CA ALA A 42 31.35 4.17 6.72
C ALA A 42 32.09 2.94 7.27
N GLN A 43 32.96 3.15 8.27
CA GLN A 43 33.75 2.10 8.90
C GLN A 43 32.88 1.16 9.74
N ALA A 44 31.94 1.70 10.51
CA ALA A 44 31.00 0.91 11.30
C ALA A 44 30.09 0.06 10.42
N LEU A 45 29.59 0.62 9.31
CA LEU A 45 28.81 -0.17 8.36
C LEU A 45 29.67 -1.27 7.72
N GLN A 46 30.91 -0.98 7.31
CA GLN A 46 31.80 -2.01 6.75
C GLN A 46 32.03 -3.14 7.75
N ALA A 47 32.31 -2.82 9.02
CA ALA A 47 32.50 -3.82 10.07
C ALA A 47 31.25 -4.69 10.27
N LEU A 48 30.06 -4.08 10.27
CA LEU A 48 28.78 -4.80 10.35
C LEU A 48 28.57 -5.74 9.17
N LEU A 49 28.99 -5.34 7.97
CA LEU A 49 28.86 -6.17 6.77
C LEU A 49 29.89 -7.31 6.72
N ASP A 50 31.06 -7.13 7.34
CA ASP A 50 32.12 -8.15 7.40
C ASP A 50 31.77 -9.32 8.33
N GLU A 51 30.86 -9.12 9.30
CA GLU A 51 30.40 -10.18 10.22
C GLU A 51 29.50 -11.24 9.55
N ASP A 52 29.00 -10.96 8.34
CA ASP A 52 28.08 -11.82 7.55
C ASP A 52 26.95 -12.45 8.38
N ASP A 53 26.29 -11.62 9.19
CA ASP A 53 25.19 -12.02 10.05
C ASP A 53 23.83 -11.52 9.52
N SER A 54 22.75 -11.90 10.21
CA SER A 54 21.39 -11.43 9.87
C SER A 54 21.23 -9.92 9.95
N THR A 55 22.06 -9.23 10.73
CA THR A 55 22.02 -7.79 10.92
C THR A 55 22.55 -7.07 9.68
N GLY A 56 23.72 -7.47 9.20
CA GLY A 56 24.30 -6.97 7.95
C GLY A 56 23.35 -7.18 6.77
N HIS A 57 22.66 -8.33 6.70
CA HIS A 57 21.66 -8.58 5.67
C HIS A 57 20.48 -7.61 5.77
N SER A 58 19.97 -7.36 6.99
CA SER A 58 18.88 -6.41 7.22
C SER A 58 19.27 -4.98 6.86
N ALA A 59 20.51 -4.57 7.17
CA ALA A 59 21.06 -3.28 6.79
C ALA A 59 21.09 -3.10 5.26
N LEU A 60 21.60 -4.10 4.52
CA LEU A 60 21.61 -4.06 3.06
C LEU A 60 20.21 -4.00 2.46
N GLU A 61 19.25 -4.75 3.00
CA GLU A 61 17.86 -4.68 2.52
C GLU A 61 17.23 -3.30 2.69
N LEU A 62 17.60 -2.60 3.76
CA LEU A 62 17.10 -1.26 4.06
C LEU A 62 17.78 -0.20 3.18
N ILE A 63 19.11 -0.28 3.01
CA ILE A 63 19.90 0.62 2.16
C ILE A 63 19.43 0.55 0.71
N PHE A 64 19.26 -0.67 0.18
CA PHE A 64 18.85 -0.89 -1.21
C PHE A 64 17.33 -0.99 -1.37
N PHE A 65 16.56 -0.42 -0.45
CA PHE A 65 15.12 -0.35 -0.60
C PHE A 65 14.76 0.59 -1.77
N PRO A 66 13.98 0.15 -2.77
CA PRO A 66 13.75 0.94 -3.97
C PRO A 66 12.86 2.15 -3.66
N GLU A 67 13.44 3.34 -3.76
CA GLU A 67 12.78 4.61 -3.52
C GLU A 67 11.63 4.87 -4.50
N ARG A 68 10.69 5.72 -4.08
CA ARG A 68 9.55 6.13 -4.90
C ARG A 68 9.98 6.82 -6.20
N ALA A 69 11.08 7.59 -6.17
CA ALA A 69 11.60 8.28 -7.35
C ALA A 69 12.02 7.28 -8.44
N LEU A 70 12.80 6.25 -8.07
CA LEU A 70 13.18 5.17 -8.98
C LEU A 70 11.96 4.44 -9.53
N ARG A 71 11.01 4.04 -8.68
CA ARG A 71 9.79 3.35 -9.13
C ARG A 71 9.02 4.18 -10.17
N ASN A 72 8.76 5.45 -9.88
CA ASN A 72 8.06 6.35 -10.80
C ASN A 72 8.82 6.51 -12.14
N ARG A 73 10.15 6.55 -12.10
CA ARG A 73 11.00 6.65 -13.29
C ARG A 73 10.88 5.42 -14.19
N LEU A 74 10.65 4.24 -13.61
CA LEU A 74 10.51 2.99 -14.37
C LEU A 74 9.11 2.82 -14.98
N GLU A 75 8.06 3.38 -14.38
CA GLU A 75 6.67 3.17 -14.83
C GLU A 75 6.42 3.39 -16.35
N PRO A 76 7.00 4.40 -17.02
CA PRO A 76 6.84 4.56 -18.47
C PRO A 76 7.39 3.38 -19.29
N LEU A 77 8.38 2.66 -18.76
CA LEU A 77 9.09 1.57 -19.45
C LEU A 77 8.41 0.20 -19.24
N LEU A 78 7.57 0.09 -18.21
CA LEU A 78 6.98 -1.18 -17.79
C LEU A 78 5.69 -1.53 -18.55
N GLY A 79 4.91 -0.53 -18.98
CA GLY A 79 3.57 -0.76 -19.51
C GLY A 79 2.74 -1.59 -18.54
N GLU A 80 2.15 -2.68 -19.02
CA GLU A 80 1.38 -3.62 -18.18
C GLU A 80 2.22 -4.31 -17.11
N GLY A 81 3.53 -4.47 -17.33
CA GLY A 81 4.44 -5.19 -16.46
C GLY A 81 5.23 -6.26 -17.21
N PHE A 82 6.15 -6.90 -16.50
CA PHE A 82 7.02 -7.95 -17.05
C PHE A 82 6.50 -9.35 -16.76
N SER A 83 6.81 -10.29 -17.65
CA SER A 83 6.69 -11.70 -17.32
C SER A 83 7.75 -12.11 -16.27
N PRO A 84 7.55 -13.21 -15.52
CA PRO A 84 8.58 -13.71 -14.61
C PRO A 84 9.92 -13.99 -15.30
N ALA A 85 9.88 -14.50 -16.54
CA ALA A 85 11.09 -14.73 -17.34
C ALA A 85 11.81 -13.42 -17.68
N ALA A 86 11.07 -12.38 -18.11
CA ALA A 86 11.63 -11.05 -18.38
C ALA A 86 12.23 -10.41 -17.11
N ALA A 87 11.60 -10.60 -15.95
CA ALA A 87 12.14 -10.14 -14.67
C ALA A 87 13.43 -10.89 -14.28
N GLY A 88 13.52 -12.19 -14.55
CA GLY A 88 14.76 -12.95 -14.39
C GLY A 88 15.89 -12.44 -15.28
N THR A 89 15.60 -12.22 -16.57
CA THR A 89 16.57 -11.61 -17.51
C THR A 89 17.00 -10.21 -17.07
N LEU A 90 16.09 -9.41 -16.53
CA LEU A 90 16.43 -8.10 -15.95
C LEU A 90 17.41 -8.23 -14.79
N LEU A 91 17.18 -9.17 -13.87
CA LEU A 91 18.08 -9.42 -12.73
C LEU A 91 19.49 -9.78 -13.22
N ASP A 92 19.60 -10.70 -14.17
CA ASP A 92 20.89 -11.12 -14.72
C ASP A 92 21.61 -9.95 -15.42
N GLN A 93 20.87 -9.08 -16.13
CA GLN A 93 21.45 -7.87 -16.75
C GLN A 93 21.92 -6.84 -15.73
N VAL A 94 21.17 -6.63 -14.63
CA VAL A 94 21.58 -5.69 -13.58
C VAL A 94 22.79 -6.23 -12.83
N GLU A 95 22.82 -7.52 -12.50
CA GLU A 95 23.96 -8.16 -11.83
C GLU A 95 25.21 -8.14 -12.71
N ALA A 96 25.09 -8.49 -14.00
CA ALA A 96 26.24 -8.54 -14.92
C ALA A 96 26.96 -7.19 -15.09
N ARG A 97 26.31 -6.07 -14.74
CA ARG A 97 26.97 -4.76 -14.72
C ARG A 97 27.92 -4.56 -13.54
N GLY A 98 27.80 -5.35 -12.47
CA GLY A 98 28.74 -5.35 -11.34
C GLY A 98 28.95 -3.97 -10.72
N ARG A 99 27.91 -3.14 -10.67
CA ARG A 99 28.02 -1.73 -10.28
C ARG A 99 28.42 -1.59 -8.80
N LEU A 100 29.51 -0.87 -8.53
CA LEU A 100 29.80 -0.34 -7.20
C LEU A 100 28.91 0.87 -6.93
N VAL A 101 28.29 0.87 -5.75
CA VAL A 101 27.36 1.91 -5.29
C VAL A 101 28.03 2.69 -4.17
N CYS A 102 28.19 4.00 -4.38
CA CYS A 102 28.77 4.90 -3.39
C CYS A 102 27.69 5.36 -2.41
N LEU A 103 27.78 4.91 -1.16
CA LEU A 103 26.99 5.39 -0.03
C LEU A 103 27.67 6.62 0.58
N ARG A 104 26.90 7.67 0.85
CA ARG A 104 27.38 8.92 1.44
C ARG A 104 26.81 9.11 2.83
N PHE A 105 27.68 9.33 3.81
CA PHE A 105 27.32 9.52 5.21
C PHE A 105 27.31 11.00 5.62
N PRO A 106 26.59 11.37 6.68
CA PRO A 106 26.52 12.75 7.16
C PRO A 106 27.87 13.35 7.62
N ASP A 107 28.79 12.50 8.07
CA ASP A 107 30.15 12.88 8.49
C ASP A 107 31.09 13.16 7.31
N GLY A 108 30.61 12.99 6.07
CA GLY A 108 31.39 13.15 4.83
C GLY A 108 32.15 11.89 4.42
N SER A 109 32.11 10.81 5.21
CA SER A 109 32.67 9.52 4.82
C SER A 109 31.83 8.88 3.70
N THR A 110 32.48 8.01 2.92
CA THR A 110 31.84 7.27 1.84
C THR A 110 32.20 5.80 1.88
N LEU A 111 31.25 4.95 1.49
CA LEU A 111 31.47 3.51 1.38
C LEU A 111 31.05 3.02 -0.01
N GLU A 112 31.92 2.29 -0.71
CA GLU A 112 31.57 1.65 -1.98
C GLU A 112 31.17 0.20 -1.75
N LEU A 113 29.97 -0.18 -2.17
CA LEU A 113 29.47 -1.55 -2.04
C LEU A 113 29.03 -2.09 -3.40
N ALA A 114 29.38 -3.34 -3.67
CA ALA A 114 28.73 -4.13 -4.70
C ALA A 114 27.48 -4.79 -4.08
N PRO A 115 26.24 -4.46 -4.50
CA PRO A 115 25.06 -5.13 -3.98
C PRO A 115 25.11 -6.62 -4.39
N PRO A 116 25.06 -7.56 -3.43
CA PRO A 116 25.02 -8.97 -3.77
C PRO A 116 23.72 -9.32 -4.49
N ARG A 117 23.72 -10.42 -5.27
CA ARG A 117 22.57 -10.81 -6.11
C ARG A 117 21.26 -10.86 -5.35
N TRP A 118 21.26 -11.39 -4.13
CA TRP A 118 20.06 -11.51 -3.31
C TRP A 118 19.46 -10.15 -2.92
N VAL A 119 20.29 -9.12 -2.74
CA VAL A 119 19.82 -7.73 -2.50
C VAL A 119 19.17 -7.17 -3.75
N LEU A 120 19.78 -7.39 -4.92
CA LEU A 120 19.20 -6.97 -6.20
C LEU A 120 17.86 -7.68 -6.45
N GLU A 121 17.78 -8.97 -6.21
CA GLU A 121 16.55 -9.75 -6.31
C GLU A 121 15.45 -9.20 -5.40
N ARG A 122 15.77 -8.93 -4.12
CA ARG A 122 14.85 -8.31 -3.16
C ARG A 122 14.40 -6.92 -3.61
N MET A 123 15.32 -6.09 -4.11
CA MET A 123 15.03 -4.76 -4.62
C MET A 123 14.06 -4.84 -5.82
N LEU A 124 14.35 -5.67 -6.83
CA LEU A 124 13.48 -5.86 -7.99
C LEU A 124 12.10 -6.42 -7.60
N SER A 125 12.06 -7.38 -6.68
CA SER A 125 10.81 -7.95 -6.15
C SER A 125 9.94 -6.88 -5.47
N ARG A 126 10.56 -5.99 -4.67
CA ARG A 126 9.89 -4.86 -4.00
C ARG A 126 9.36 -3.80 -4.98
N MET A 127 9.92 -3.69 -6.18
CA MET A 127 9.39 -2.85 -7.25
C MET A 127 8.15 -3.43 -7.92
N ARG A 128 7.86 -4.74 -7.72
CA ARG A 128 6.68 -5.44 -8.25
C ARG A 128 6.54 -5.34 -9.77
N LEU A 129 7.66 -5.47 -10.48
CA LEU A 129 7.74 -5.32 -11.94
C LEU A 129 6.87 -6.34 -12.69
N THR A 130 6.60 -7.50 -12.07
CA THR A 130 5.75 -8.55 -12.65
C THR A 130 4.26 -8.37 -12.37
N ARG A 131 3.86 -7.37 -11.57
CA ARG A 131 2.45 -7.09 -11.30
C ARG A 131 1.82 -6.49 -12.56
N HIS A 132 0.85 -7.21 -13.10
CA HIS A 132 0.08 -6.79 -14.26
C HIS A 132 -0.88 -5.65 -13.91
N ILE A 133 -0.86 -4.58 -14.72
CA ILE A 133 -1.88 -3.52 -14.71
C ILE A 133 -2.53 -3.50 -16.10
N PRO A 134 -3.87 -3.64 -16.21
CA PRO A 134 -4.56 -3.59 -17.50
C PRO A 134 -4.30 -2.29 -18.27
N LEU A 135 -3.92 -2.38 -19.55
CA LEU A 135 -3.74 -1.20 -20.43
C LEU A 135 -4.89 -0.19 -20.37
N PRO A 136 -6.19 -0.58 -20.40
CA PRO A 136 -7.28 0.39 -20.35
C PRO A 136 -7.27 1.29 -19.10
N LEU A 137 -6.73 0.80 -17.97
CA LEU A 137 -6.57 1.61 -16.77
C LEU A 137 -5.39 2.57 -16.87
N LEU A 138 -4.27 2.12 -17.45
CA LEU A 138 -3.09 2.96 -17.68
C LEU A 138 -3.41 4.11 -18.65
N ASP A 139 -4.09 3.81 -19.75
CA ASP A 139 -4.49 4.78 -20.76
C ASP A 139 -5.47 5.82 -20.18
N GLN A 140 -6.46 5.35 -19.42
CA GLN A 140 -7.43 6.27 -18.82
C GLN A 140 -6.81 7.12 -17.71
N LEU A 141 -5.88 6.58 -16.93
CA LEU A 141 -5.15 7.33 -15.92
C LEU A 141 -4.30 8.44 -16.56
N ASP A 142 -3.62 8.12 -17.66
CA ASP A 142 -2.85 9.10 -18.44
C ASP A 142 -3.75 10.16 -19.07
N ALA A 143 -4.91 9.78 -19.60
CA ALA A 143 -5.89 10.72 -20.13
C ALA A 143 -6.44 11.67 -19.04
N ALA A 144 -6.65 11.15 -17.82
CA ALA A 144 -7.20 11.94 -16.72
C ALA A 144 -6.19 12.92 -16.10
N LEU A 145 -4.91 12.55 -16.03
CA LEU A 145 -3.89 13.31 -15.27
C LEU A 145 -2.77 13.87 -16.14
N GLY A 146 -2.55 13.32 -17.34
CA GLY A 146 -1.34 13.50 -18.13
C GLY A 146 -0.21 12.56 -17.68
N GLN A 147 0.63 12.15 -18.63
CA GLN A 147 1.65 11.10 -18.46
C GLN A 147 2.52 11.29 -17.20
N ASN A 148 3.08 12.48 -16.97
CA ASN A 148 3.97 12.73 -15.83
C ASN A 148 3.24 12.74 -14.49
N ARG A 149 2.01 13.28 -14.43
CA ARG A 149 1.22 13.32 -13.19
C ARG A 149 0.60 11.96 -12.87
N ALA A 150 0.46 11.08 -13.86
CA ALA A 150 -0.03 9.72 -13.72
C ALA A 150 0.98 8.75 -13.07
N LEU A 151 2.29 8.99 -13.22
CA LEU A 151 3.34 8.04 -12.77
C LEU A 151 3.20 7.63 -11.28
N PRO A 152 2.97 8.55 -10.33
CA PRO A 152 2.78 8.15 -8.95
C PRO A 152 1.57 7.23 -8.72
N TYR A 153 0.52 7.37 -9.53
CA TYR A 153 -0.69 6.55 -9.45
C TYR A 153 -0.52 5.20 -10.13
N ARG A 154 0.29 5.12 -11.21
CA ARG A 154 0.74 3.84 -11.78
C ARG A 154 1.52 3.03 -10.75
N THR A 155 2.45 3.69 -10.04
CA THR A 155 3.17 3.08 -8.91
C THR A 155 2.20 2.57 -7.83
N LEU A 156 1.13 3.33 -7.50
CA LEU A 156 0.11 2.88 -6.55
C LEU A 156 -0.66 1.65 -7.06
N LEU A 157 -1.07 1.64 -8.33
CA LEU A 157 -1.74 0.49 -8.95
C LEU A 157 -0.85 -0.76 -8.90
N ARG A 158 0.43 -0.62 -9.26
CA ARG A 158 1.42 -1.72 -9.23
C ARG A 158 1.66 -2.26 -7.83
N ASN A 159 1.61 -1.39 -6.84
CA ASN A 159 1.79 -1.74 -5.42
C ASN A 159 0.48 -2.11 -4.71
N SER A 160 -0.66 -2.06 -5.41
CA SER A 160 -1.91 -2.58 -4.88
C SER A 160 -1.96 -4.11 -4.94
N ARG A 161 -2.78 -4.71 -4.09
CA ARG A 161 -3.11 -6.14 -4.10
C ARG A 161 -4.38 -6.43 -4.90
N CYS A 162 -4.93 -5.44 -5.60
CA CYS A 162 -6.14 -5.60 -6.40
C CYS A 162 -6.02 -6.76 -7.41
N ALA A 163 -7.03 -7.61 -7.45
CA ALA A 163 -7.25 -8.54 -8.54
C ALA A 163 -8.07 -7.82 -9.62
N TRP A 164 -7.54 -7.67 -10.82
CA TRP A 164 -8.21 -6.92 -11.89
C TRP A 164 -9.20 -7.80 -12.65
N SER A 165 -10.42 -7.95 -12.13
CA SER A 165 -11.58 -8.45 -12.89
C SER A 165 -12.22 -7.32 -13.70
N ASP A 166 -13.08 -7.66 -14.66
CA ASP A 166 -13.81 -6.68 -15.47
C ASP A 166 -14.60 -5.69 -14.61
N GLU A 167 -15.20 -6.13 -13.50
CA GLU A 167 -15.92 -5.26 -12.56
C GLU A 167 -14.99 -4.30 -11.82
N ASN A 168 -13.82 -4.79 -11.37
CA ASN A 168 -12.83 -3.96 -10.67
C ASN A 168 -12.19 -2.94 -11.62
N ILE A 169 -11.97 -3.33 -12.87
CA ILE A 169 -11.54 -2.44 -13.95
C ILE A 169 -12.62 -1.38 -14.18
N ALA A 170 -13.87 -1.77 -14.41
CA ALA A 170 -14.98 -0.85 -14.64
C ALA A 170 -15.18 0.12 -13.47
N PHE A 171 -15.02 -0.35 -12.22
CA PHE A 171 -15.07 0.50 -11.03
C PHE A 171 -13.97 1.57 -11.06
N MET A 172 -12.71 1.17 -11.30
CA MET A 172 -11.60 2.14 -11.38
C MET A 172 -11.74 3.09 -12.56
N GLN A 173 -12.21 2.61 -13.70
CA GLN A 173 -12.50 3.47 -14.85
C GLN A 173 -13.60 4.49 -14.53
N ALA A 174 -14.67 4.08 -13.86
CA ALA A 174 -15.71 5.01 -13.43
C ALA A 174 -15.18 6.04 -12.41
N PHE A 175 -14.31 5.61 -11.50
CA PHE A 175 -13.60 6.51 -10.60
C PHE A 175 -12.72 7.52 -11.35
N LEU A 176 -11.83 7.06 -12.23
CA LEU A 176 -10.91 7.92 -12.99
C LEU A 176 -11.64 8.94 -13.86
N LEU A 177 -12.79 8.55 -14.43
CA LEU A 177 -13.61 9.43 -15.27
C LEU A 177 -14.29 10.54 -14.46
N ARG A 178 -14.71 10.26 -13.23
CA ARG A 178 -15.54 11.17 -12.43
C ARG A 178 -14.76 11.95 -11.36
N ALA A 179 -13.64 11.41 -10.92
CA ALA A 179 -12.83 11.96 -9.83
C ALA A 179 -11.76 12.94 -10.32
N THR A 180 -11.99 13.73 -11.37
CA THR A 180 -10.95 14.62 -11.92
C THR A 180 -10.44 15.60 -10.85
N PRO A 181 -9.13 15.63 -10.55
CA PRO A 181 -8.60 16.53 -9.53
C PRO A 181 -8.70 17.98 -9.99
N ALA A 182 -9.40 18.81 -9.21
CA ALA A 182 -9.33 20.25 -9.37
C ALA A 182 -7.92 20.75 -8.97
N PRO A 183 -7.43 21.86 -9.55
CA PRO A 183 -6.16 22.46 -9.14
C PRO A 183 -6.11 22.70 -7.63
N GLY A 184 -5.05 22.24 -6.97
CA GLY A 184 -4.88 22.37 -5.51
C GLY A 184 -5.58 21.30 -4.67
N GLN A 185 -6.24 20.32 -5.29
CA GLN A 185 -6.90 19.20 -4.61
C GLN A 185 -6.17 17.85 -4.81
N GLU A 186 -4.89 17.88 -5.18
CA GLU A 186 -4.09 16.68 -5.46
C GLU A 186 -4.02 15.73 -4.26
N ALA A 187 -3.85 16.26 -3.04
CA ALA A 187 -3.81 15.45 -1.83
C ALA A 187 -5.14 14.69 -1.61
N ARG A 188 -6.27 15.40 -1.74
CA ARG A 188 -7.61 14.81 -1.61
C ARG A 188 -7.85 13.73 -2.67
N TYR A 189 -7.45 13.98 -3.91
CA TYR A 189 -7.56 12.99 -4.98
C TYR A 189 -6.68 11.77 -4.69
N GLN A 190 -5.46 11.96 -4.19
CA GLN A 190 -4.58 10.87 -3.81
C GLN A 190 -5.16 10.02 -2.68
N ASP A 191 -5.73 10.64 -1.65
CA ASP A 191 -6.40 9.93 -0.55
C ASP A 191 -7.60 9.13 -1.05
N LEU A 192 -8.40 9.72 -1.94
CA LEU A 192 -9.55 9.04 -2.53
C LEU A 192 -9.12 7.89 -3.45
N PHE A 193 -8.05 8.05 -4.22
CA PHE A 193 -7.46 6.99 -5.04
C PHE A 193 -6.99 5.81 -4.17
N ARG A 194 -6.31 6.10 -3.05
CA ARG A 194 -5.89 5.06 -2.09
C ARG A 194 -7.09 4.36 -1.46
N ALA A 195 -8.15 5.11 -1.13
CA ALA A 195 -9.38 4.54 -0.61
C ALA A 195 -10.06 3.62 -1.65
N ALA A 196 -10.06 3.99 -2.94
CA ALA A 196 -10.58 3.17 -4.02
C ALA A 196 -9.82 1.84 -4.12
N LEU A 197 -8.48 1.89 -4.11
CA LEU A 197 -7.65 0.68 -4.11
C LEU A 197 -7.88 -0.19 -2.87
N ALA A 198 -7.91 0.40 -1.67
CA ALA A 198 -8.17 -0.33 -0.44
C ALA A 198 -9.54 -1.03 -0.47
N PHE A 199 -10.57 -0.36 -0.99
CA PHE A 199 -11.88 -0.98 -1.18
C PHE A 199 -11.80 -2.19 -2.12
N LEU A 200 -11.10 -2.09 -3.25
CA LEU A 200 -10.95 -3.19 -4.21
C LEU A 200 -10.11 -4.35 -3.67
N GLU A 201 -9.10 -4.08 -2.83
CA GLU A 201 -8.31 -5.12 -2.17
C GLU A 201 -9.12 -5.92 -1.15
N GLU A 202 -10.08 -5.27 -0.49
CA GLU A 202 -10.92 -5.88 0.53
C GLU A 202 -12.22 -6.48 -0.03
N ALA A 203 -12.62 -6.09 -1.25
CA ALA A 203 -13.80 -6.59 -1.90
C ALA A 203 -13.62 -8.05 -2.33
N PRO A 204 -14.60 -8.93 -2.09
CA PRO A 204 -14.60 -10.27 -2.70
C PRO A 204 -14.49 -10.13 -4.23
N ALA A 205 -13.66 -10.97 -4.85
CA ALA A 205 -13.41 -10.92 -6.30
C ALA A 205 -14.73 -10.86 -7.09
N GLY A 206 -14.81 -9.92 -8.05
CA GLY A 206 -15.99 -9.74 -8.91
C GLY A 206 -17.20 -9.07 -8.25
N ARG A 207 -17.04 -8.44 -7.08
CA ARG A 207 -18.14 -7.74 -6.39
C ARG A 207 -17.87 -6.26 -6.09
N ALA A 208 -17.03 -5.56 -6.85
CA ALA A 208 -16.86 -4.11 -6.68
C ALA A 208 -18.08 -3.32 -7.21
N THR A 209 -19.22 -3.53 -6.57
CA THR A 209 -20.50 -2.90 -6.90
C THR A 209 -20.86 -1.84 -5.88
N TYR A 210 -21.84 -1.00 -6.22
CA TYR A 210 -22.46 -0.09 -5.28
C TYR A 210 -22.94 -0.78 -4.00
N ALA A 211 -23.58 -1.95 -4.14
CA ALA A 211 -24.07 -2.73 -3.00
C ALA A 211 -22.92 -3.10 -2.04
N SER A 212 -21.77 -3.51 -2.58
CA SER A 212 -20.62 -3.89 -1.76
C SER A 212 -19.93 -2.69 -1.09
N LEU A 213 -19.96 -1.49 -1.68
CA LEU A 213 -19.59 -0.27 -0.97
C LEU A 213 -20.51 -0.02 0.22
N MET A 214 -21.83 -0.16 0.04
CA MET A 214 -22.80 0.07 1.11
C MET A 214 -22.73 -0.99 2.20
N ASP A 215 -22.51 -2.26 1.84
CA ASP A 215 -22.24 -3.34 2.81
C ASP A 215 -21.00 -3.02 3.66
N ARG A 216 -19.93 -2.54 3.02
CA ARG A 216 -18.72 -2.14 3.73
C ARG A 216 -18.95 -0.93 4.63
N LYS A 217 -19.74 0.05 4.16
CA LYS A 217 -20.15 1.20 4.96
C LYS A 217 -20.92 0.78 6.21
N ARG A 218 -21.85 -0.16 6.08
CA ARG A 218 -22.57 -0.78 7.22
C ARG A 218 -21.63 -1.50 8.17
N PHE A 219 -20.66 -2.24 7.66
CA PHE A 219 -19.65 -2.90 8.49
C PHE A 219 -18.85 -1.90 9.34
N TYR A 220 -18.34 -0.82 8.75
CA TYR A 220 -17.59 0.19 9.51
C TYR A 220 -18.49 0.97 10.49
N HIS A 221 -19.76 1.16 10.16
CA HIS A 221 -20.71 1.75 11.10
C HIS A 221 -20.91 0.85 12.33
N ALA A 222 -21.10 -0.46 12.13
CA ALA A 222 -21.19 -1.40 13.26
C ALA A 222 -19.89 -1.44 14.09
N ALA A 223 -18.73 -1.31 13.45
CA ALA A 223 -17.44 -1.21 14.14
C ALA A 223 -17.30 0.10 14.95
N LEU A 224 -17.80 1.22 14.41
CA LEU A 224 -17.83 2.52 15.09
C LEU A 224 -18.67 2.45 16.37
N GLU A 225 -19.86 1.87 16.31
CA GLU A 225 -20.74 1.74 17.47
C GLU A 225 -20.09 0.87 18.56
N LYS A 226 -19.44 -0.23 18.19
CA LYS A 226 -18.67 -1.06 19.13
C LYS A 226 -17.50 -0.30 19.75
N ALA A 227 -16.77 0.50 18.96
CA ALA A 227 -15.64 1.28 19.45
C ALA A 227 -16.08 2.36 20.45
N ARG A 228 -17.22 3.03 20.20
CA ARG A 228 -17.82 4.01 21.12
C ARG A 228 -18.22 3.36 22.44
N GLN A 229 -18.96 2.24 22.39
CA GLN A 229 -19.37 1.49 23.57
C GLN A 229 -18.18 1.04 24.42
N PHE A 230 -17.10 0.59 23.77
CA PHE A 230 -15.87 0.21 24.46
C PHE A 230 -15.20 1.43 25.12
N GLN A 231 -15.11 2.56 24.42
CA GLN A 231 -14.51 3.79 24.96
C GLN A 231 -15.27 4.32 26.17
N GLU A 232 -16.60 4.31 26.14
CA GLU A 232 -17.45 4.69 27.28
C GLU A 232 -17.24 3.75 28.47
N THR A 233 -17.20 2.43 28.22
CA THR A 233 -16.95 1.43 29.27
C THR A 233 -15.55 1.57 29.87
N ALA A 234 -14.55 1.91 29.05
CA ALA A 234 -13.16 2.05 29.47
C ALA A 234 -12.89 3.35 30.25
N GLN A 235 -13.67 4.41 30.03
CA GLN A 235 -13.57 5.63 30.83
C GLN A 235 -14.03 5.44 32.28
N GLY A 236 -14.88 4.44 32.55
CA GLY A 236 -15.42 4.14 33.88
C GLY A 236 -14.67 3.08 34.68
N LEU A 237 -13.70 2.36 34.10
CA LEU A 237 -13.05 1.21 34.72
C LEU A 237 -11.55 1.13 34.41
N PRO A 238 -10.69 0.79 35.40
CA PRO A 238 -9.30 0.48 35.12
C PRO A 238 -9.17 -0.75 34.21
N MET A 239 -8.11 -0.81 33.41
CA MET A 239 -7.94 -1.81 32.35
C MET A 239 -7.97 -3.26 32.85
N GLU A 240 -7.52 -3.50 34.09
CA GLU A 240 -7.58 -4.80 34.76
C GLU A 240 -9.02 -5.29 34.99
N ALA A 241 -9.96 -4.36 35.23
CA ALA A 241 -11.37 -4.67 35.41
C ALA A 241 -12.07 -4.94 34.06
N LEU A 242 -11.60 -4.33 32.97
CA LEU A 242 -12.09 -4.63 31.61
C LEU A 242 -11.67 -6.03 31.15
N ILE A 243 -10.41 -6.40 31.40
CA ILE A 243 -9.89 -7.73 31.08
C ILE A 243 -10.60 -8.80 31.92
N SER A 244 -10.81 -8.55 33.21
CA SER A 244 -11.54 -9.46 34.11
C SER A 244 -13.01 -9.67 33.71
N LYS A 245 -13.62 -8.69 33.00
CA LYS A 245 -14.98 -8.79 32.44
C LYS A 245 -15.02 -9.39 31.03
N GLY A 246 -13.88 -9.80 30.48
CA GLY A 246 -13.80 -10.35 29.12
C GLY A 246 -14.03 -9.32 28.01
N ALA A 247 -13.90 -8.02 28.29
CA ALA A 247 -14.07 -6.99 27.28
C ALA A 247 -12.92 -7.06 26.26
N THR A 248 -13.25 -7.33 25.00
CA THR A 248 -12.28 -7.43 23.92
C THR A 248 -12.05 -6.04 23.32
N PRO A 249 -10.79 -5.60 23.14
CA PRO A 249 -10.51 -4.33 22.48
C PRO A 249 -11.13 -4.32 21.07
N PRO A 250 -11.72 -3.18 20.64
CA PRO A 250 -12.28 -3.07 19.31
C PRO A 250 -11.17 -3.18 18.25
N VAL A 251 -11.55 -3.71 17.07
CA VAL A 251 -10.64 -3.94 15.94
C VAL A 251 -10.10 -2.63 15.34
N MET A 252 -10.76 -1.51 15.58
CA MET A 252 -10.37 -0.19 15.09
C MET A 252 -10.82 0.91 16.07
N THR A 253 -10.20 2.07 15.97
CA THR A 253 -10.60 3.25 16.75
C THR A 253 -11.82 3.95 16.15
N VAL A 254 -12.43 4.84 16.93
CA VAL A 254 -13.55 5.69 16.48
C VAL A 254 -13.11 6.58 15.31
N GLU A 255 -11.92 7.17 15.40
CA GLU A 255 -11.36 8.05 14.38
C GLU A 255 -11.13 7.30 13.06
N GLU A 256 -10.57 6.09 13.14
CA GLU A 256 -10.33 5.23 11.99
C GLU A 256 -11.64 4.84 11.30
N ALA A 257 -12.63 4.38 12.06
CA ALA A 257 -13.93 3.99 11.53
C ALA A 257 -14.62 5.17 10.81
N LEU A 258 -14.62 6.36 11.42
CA LEU A 258 -15.16 7.57 10.81
C LEU A 258 -14.41 7.98 9.54
N ALA A 259 -13.08 7.89 9.53
CA ALA A 259 -12.28 8.19 8.34
C ALA A 259 -12.60 7.21 7.20
N ARG A 260 -12.82 5.93 7.51
CA ARG A 260 -13.22 4.91 6.52
C ARG A 260 -14.61 5.17 5.97
N ILE A 261 -15.59 5.46 6.82
CA ILE A 261 -16.96 5.80 6.39
C ILE A 261 -16.96 7.02 5.47
N ARG A 262 -16.29 8.11 5.85
CA ARG A 262 -16.17 9.32 5.00
C ARG A 262 -15.54 9.02 3.65
N SER A 263 -14.53 8.16 3.62
CA SER A 263 -13.85 7.77 2.38
C SER A 263 -14.79 6.98 1.46
N LEU A 264 -15.57 6.05 2.01
CA LEU A 264 -16.57 5.30 1.24
C LEU A 264 -17.69 6.19 0.73
N ASP A 265 -18.16 7.14 1.53
CA ASP A 265 -19.16 8.12 1.09
C ASP A 265 -18.65 8.98 -0.05
N ALA A 266 -17.42 9.48 0.07
CA ALA A 266 -16.77 10.23 -1.00
C ALA A 266 -16.64 9.41 -2.29
N LEU A 267 -16.23 8.13 -2.19
CA LEU A 267 -16.16 7.23 -3.33
C LEU A 267 -17.54 6.99 -3.95
N SER A 268 -18.54 6.70 -3.12
CA SER A 268 -19.90 6.42 -3.56
C SER A 268 -20.52 7.61 -4.28
N LEU A 269 -20.39 8.81 -3.71
CA LEU A 269 -20.85 10.05 -4.33
C LEU A 269 -20.10 10.33 -5.64
N THR A 270 -18.79 10.10 -5.68
CA THR A 270 -17.99 10.32 -6.89
C THR A 270 -18.36 9.36 -8.02
N ILE A 271 -18.48 8.06 -7.71
CA ILE A 271 -18.67 7.02 -8.72
C ILE A 271 -20.15 6.85 -9.11
N TYR A 272 -21.07 6.98 -8.16
CA TYR A 272 -22.48 6.66 -8.37
C TYR A 272 -23.42 7.87 -8.20
N GLY A 273 -22.93 9.00 -7.70
CA GLY A 273 -23.75 10.21 -7.47
C GLY A 273 -24.73 10.08 -6.29
N ARG A 274 -24.64 8.99 -5.51
CA ARG A 274 -25.50 8.71 -4.36
C ARG A 274 -24.76 7.94 -3.30
N THR A 275 -25.24 8.00 -2.07
CA THR A 275 -24.82 7.16 -0.94
C THR A 275 -26.05 6.87 -0.09
N ASP A 276 -26.18 5.64 0.42
CA ASP A 276 -27.30 5.31 1.29
C ASP A 276 -27.07 5.98 2.64
N PRO A 277 -28.07 6.69 3.20
CA PRO A 277 -27.99 7.12 4.59
C PRO A 277 -27.84 5.88 5.47
N LEU A 278 -26.98 5.97 6.48
CA LEU A 278 -26.94 4.96 7.53
C LEU A 278 -28.14 5.26 8.41
N ASP A 279 -29.29 4.70 8.06
CA ASP A 279 -30.47 4.79 8.91
C ASP A 279 -30.12 4.14 10.27
N SER A 280 -30.40 4.89 11.33
CA SER A 280 -30.43 4.42 12.73
C SER A 280 -31.11 3.06 12.80
N PRO A 281 -30.66 2.15 13.69
CA PRO A 281 -30.98 0.73 13.64
C PRO A 281 -32.48 0.53 13.43
N THR A 282 -32.81 -0.08 12.30
CA THR A 282 -34.13 -0.66 12.08
C THR A 282 -34.35 -1.64 13.21
N HIS A 283 -35.42 -1.40 13.97
CA HIS A 283 -35.89 -2.20 15.10
C HIS A 283 -35.44 -3.66 15.03
N GLU A 284 -34.85 -4.12 16.14
CA GLU A 284 -34.87 -5.53 16.52
C GLU A 284 -36.20 -6.12 16.09
N GLN A 285 -36.15 -7.07 15.16
CA GLN A 285 -37.30 -7.88 14.84
C GLN A 285 -37.68 -8.58 16.14
N HIS A 286 -38.76 -8.08 16.72
CA HIS A 286 -39.53 -8.69 17.78
C HIS A 286 -39.80 -10.14 17.35
N VAL A 287 -39.02 -11.07 17.89
CA VAL A 287 -39.46 -12.46 17.97
C VAL A 287 -40.64 -12.41 18.94
N PRO A 288 -41.86 -12.81 18.53
CA PRO A 288 -42.97 -12.90 19.46
C PRO A 288 -42.59 -13.98 20.48
N ILE A 289 -42.59 -13.60 21.76
CA ILE A 289 -42.58 -14.58 22.85
C ILE A 289 -43.96 -15.23 22.82
N ASP A 290 -43.98 -16.53 22.57
CA ASP A 290 -45.16 -17.39 22.59
C ASP A 290 -45.80 -17.30 24.00
N PRO A 291 -47.10 -16.97 24.14
CA PRO A 291 -47.72 -16.72 25.44
C PRO A 291 -48.02 -17.98 26.28
N ASP A 292 -47.40 -19.12 26.01
CA ASP A 292 -47.83 -20.43 26.53
C ASP A 292 -46.83 -21.11 27.50
N MET A 293 -46.08 -20.32 28.27
CA MET A 293 -45.20 -20.84 29.33
C MET A 293 -45.38 -20.06 30.63
N LEU A 294 -46.58 -20.16 31.22
CA LEU A 294 -46.77 -20.03 32.67
C LEU A 294 -46.59 -21.42 33.29
N PRO A 295 -45.67 -21.63 34.25
CA PRO A 295 -45.84 -22.72 35.19
C PRO A 295 -46.87 -22.33 36.23
N GLU A 296 -47.85 -23.22 36.39
CA GLU A 296 -48.87 -23.22 37.43
C GLU A 296 -48.27 -23.15 38.84
N GLU A 297 -49.05 -22.56 39.73
CA GLU A 297 -48.85 -22.47 41.17
C GLU A 297 -48.58 -23.84 41.81
N GLU A 298 -47.58 -23.90 42.69
CA GLU A 298 -47.63 -24.61 43.98
C GLU A 298 -46.79 -23.87 45.04
#